data_AF-A0A1B3N9N4-F1
#
_entry.id   AF-A0A1B3N9N4-F1
#
_cell.length_a   1.000
_cell.length_b   1.000
_cell.length_c   1.000
_cell.angle_alpha   90.00
_cell.angle_beta   90.00
_cell.angle_gamma   90.00
#
_symmetry.space_group_name_H-M   'P 1'
#
loop_
_entity.id
_entity.type
_entity.pdbx_description
1 polymer ?
#
loop_
_entity_poly.entity_id
_entity_poly.type
_entity_poly.pdbx_seq_one_letter_code
_entity_poly.pdbx_strand_id
1 'polypeptide(L)' 'MSADDQLRLFIERIERLEEEKKGVADDIRDTYAEAKSQGYDPKIMRQIVRLRKMEPHDRQEMELILDTYKAALGLG' A
#
# COMPACT_ATOMS: atom_id res chain seq x y z
N MET A 1 -23.45 -24.89 20.79
CA MET A 1 -23.30 -23.72 19.90
C MET A 1 -24.09 -24.02 18.64
N SER A 2 -25.13 -23.24 18.36
CA SER A 2 -25.92 -23.42 17.13
C SER A 2 -25.12 -22.91 15.91
N ALA A 3 -25.54 -23.25 14.70
CA ALA A 3 -24.94 -22.68 13.47
C ALA A 3 -25.05 -21.14 13.45
N ASP A 4 -26.13 -20.59 14.02
CA ASP A 4 -26.38 -19.16 14.10
C ASP A 4 -25.42 -18.45 15.07
N ASP A 5 -25.04 -19.11 16.17
CA ASP A 5 -24.04 -18.60 17.11
C ASP A 5 -22.64 -18.52 16.47
N GLN A 6 -22.29 -19.51 15.64
CA GLN A 6 -21.01 -19.53 14.94
C GLN A 6 -20.91 -18.45 13.87
N LEU A 7 -21.98 -18.23 13.12
CA LEU A 7 -22.05 -17.14 12.14
C LEU A 7 -21.89 -15.78 12.82
N ARG A 8 -22.56 -15.55 13.96
CA ARG A 8 -22.42 -14.30 14.72
C ARG A 8 -20.98 -14.03 15.15
N LEU A 9 -20.28 -15.02 15.69
CA LEU A 9 -18.87 -14.87 16.09
C LEU A 9 -17.96 -14.52 14.92
N PHE A 10 -18.21 -15.08 13.73
CA PHE A 10 -17.45 -14.70 12.52
C PHE A 10 -17.71 -13.26 12.11
N ILE A 11 -18.97 -12.81 12.14
CA ILE A 11 -19.34 -11.43 11.80
C ILE A 11 -18.69 -10.44 12.77
N GLU A 12 -18.85 -10.64 14.07
CA GLU A 12 -18.25 -9.76 15.10
C GLU A 12 -16.73 -9.67 14.97
N ARG A 13 -16.07 -10.79 14.63
CA ARG A 13 -14.62 -10.80 14.38
C ARG A 13 -14.25 -9.99 13.13
N ILE A 14 -15.03 -10.08 12.06
CA ILE A 14 -14.80 -9.32 10.82
C ILE A 14 -15.01 -7.83 11.06
N GLU A 15 -16.06 -7.43 11.78
CA GLU A 15 -16.34 -6.03 12.10
C GLU A 15 -15.18 -5.41 12.88
N ARG A 16 -14.67 -6.10 13.91
CA ARG A 16 -13.48 -5.64 14.64
C ARG A 16 -12.25 -5.50 13.72
N LEU A 17 -12.02 -6.48 12.84
CA LEU A 17 -10.89 -6.43 11.89
C LEU A 17 -11.02 -5.25 10.90
N GLU A 18 -12.24 -4.90 10.47
CA GLU A 18 -12.48 -3.74 9.61
C GLU A 18 -12.26 -2.42 10.36
N GLU A 19 -12.63 -2.34 11.65
CA GLU A 19 -12.30 -1.18 12.50
C GLU A 19 -10.79 -1.02 12.69
N GLU A 20 -10.07 -2.10 13.00
CA GLU A 20 -8.60 -2.09 13.12
C GLU A 20 -7.94 -1.64 11.80
N LYS A 21 -8.39 -2.20 10.67
CA LYS A 21 -7.91 -1.84 9.33
C LYS A 21 -8.17 -0.37 9.02
N LYS A 22 -9.32 0.18 9.43
CA LYS A 22 -9.62 1.61 9.27
C LYS A 22 -8.65 2.48 10.08
N GLY A 23 -8.41 2.13 11.35
CA GLY A 23 -7.43 2.83 12.20
C GLY A 23 -6.04 2.87 11.56
N VAL A 24 -5.55 1.73 11.09
CA VAL A 24 -4.26 1.65 10.38
C VAL A 24 -4.25 2.49 9.10
N ALA A 25 -5.36 2.50 8.35
CA ALA A 25 -5.46 3.31 7.13
C ALA A 25 -5.42 4.82 7.42
N ASP A 26 -6.03 5.25 8.53
CA ASP A 26 -6.01 6.63 9.00
C ASP A 26 -4.60 7.03 9.46
N ASP A 27 -3.91 6.20 10.24
CA ASP A 27 -2.52 6.44 10.65
C ASP A 27 -1.56 6.57 9.45
N ILE A 28 -1.73 5.71 8.43
CA ILE A 28 -0.96 5.81 7.19
C ILE A 28 -1.22 7.14 6.47
N ARG A 29 -2.48 7.58 6.43
CA ARG A 29 -2.88 8.84 5.78
C ARG A 29 -2.26 10.03 6.51
N ASP A 30 -2.32 10.04 7.83
CA ASP A 30 -1.77 11.11 8.66
C ASP A 30 -0.23 11.17 8.56
N THR A 31 0.44 10.02 8.49
CA THR A 31 1.89 9.94 8.24
C THR A 31 2.27 10.61 6.90
N TYR A 32 1.51 10.33 5.82
CA TYR A 32 1.76 11.00 4.53
C TYR A 32 1.45 12.51 4.59
N ALA A 33 0.47 12.92 5.38
CA ALA A 33 0.13 14.34 5.55
C ALA A 33 1.23 15.08 6.33
N GLU A 34 1.79 14.46 7.36
CA GLU A 34 2.93 14.97 8.12
C GLU A 34 4.17 15.06 7.24
N ALA A 35 4.50 14.01 6.48
CA ALA A 35 5.63 14.06 5.55
C ALA A 35 5.48 15.19 4.52
N LYS A 36 4.25 15.47 4.07
CA LYS A 36 3.95 16.60 3.19
C LYS A 36 4.21 17.94 3.85
N SER A 37 3.84 18.13 5.12
CA SER A 37 4.11 19.38 5.83
C SER A 37 5.61 19.61 6.07
N GLN A 38 6.38 18.53 6.11
CA GLN A 38 7.85 18.55 6.17
C GLN A 38 8.53 18.76 4.79
N GLY A 39 7.77 18.82 3.70
CA GLY A 39 8.28 19.11 2.35
C GLY A 39 8.55 17.89 1.46
N TYR A 40 8.21 16.68 1.90
CA TYR A 40 8.29 15.47 1.05
C TYR A 40 7.08 15.39 0.11
N ASP A 41 7.23 14.72 -1.05
CA ASP A 41 6.12 14.42 -1.96
C ASP A 41 5.50 13.05 -1.64
N PRO A 42 4.25 13.00 -1.10
CA PRO A 42 3.59 11.73 -0.77
C PRO A 42 3.36 10.83 -1.99
N LYS A 43 3.27 11.37 -3.21
CA LYS A 43 3.09 10.56 -4.43
C LYS A 43 4.34 9.72 -4.69
N ILE A 44 5.52 10.36 -4.62
CA ILE A 44 6.80 9.68 -4.79
C ILE A 44 7.04 8.71 -3.63
N MET A 45 6.74 9.09 -2.39
CA MET A 45 6.84 8.17 -1.25
C MET A 45 5.99 6.90 -1.42
N ARG A 46 4.75 7.01 -1.91
CA ARG A 46 3.90 5.85 -2.22
C ARG A 46 4.51 4.94 -3.29
N GLN A 47 5.17 5.52 -4.29
CA GLN A 47 5.93 4.73 -5.27
C GLN A 47 7.08 3.99 -4.60
N ILE A 48 7.88 4.66 -3.76
CA ILE A 48 8.97 4.03 -3.00
C ILE A 48 8.45 2.89 -2.11
N VAL A 49 7.34 3.07 -1.41
CA VAL A 49 6.74 2.01 -0.57
C VAL A 49 6.33 0.80 -1.42
N ARG A 50 5.79 1.00 -2.63
CA ARG A 50 5.48 -0.11 -3.56
C ARG A 50 6.75 -0.82 -4.01
N LEU A 51 7.77 -0.07 -4.43
CA LEU A 51 9.05 -0.63 -4.85
C LEU A 51 9.68 -1.46 -3.72
N ARG A 52 9.66 -0.96 -2.48
CA ARG A 52 10.20 -1.65 -1.30
C ARG A 52 9.47 -2.95 -0.94
N LYS A 53 8.23 -3.14 -1.39
CA LYS A 53 7.46 -4.38 -1.21
C LYS A 53 7.77 -5.44 -2.27
N MET A 54 8.41 -5.06 -3.38
CA MET A 54 8.80 -6.00 -4.43
C MET A 54 10.10 -6.71 -4.05
N GLU A 55 10.23 -7.96 -4.49
CA GLU A 55 11.48 -8.69 -4.42
C GLU A 55 12.58 -7.98 -5.24
N PRO A 56 13.86 -8.08 -4.85
CA PRO A 56 14.94 -7.35 -5.52
C PRO A 56 15.05 -7.64 -7.02
N HIS A 57 14.82 -8.90 -7.43
CA HIS A 57 14.91 -9.31 -8.83
C HIS A 57 13.73 -8.79 -9.65
N ASP A 58 12.49 -8.88 -9.15
CA ASP A 58 11.31 -8.29 -9.78
C ASP A 58 11.46 -6.79 -10.01
N ARG A 59 12.06 -6.10 -9.03
CA ARG A 59 12.33 -4.66 -9.14
C ARG A 59 13.34 -4.38 -10.27
N GLN A 60 14.41 -5.16 -10.37
CA GLN A 60 15.42 -4.99 -11.42
C GLN A 60 14.84 -5.23 -12.81
N GLU A 61 14.03 -6.29 -12.96
CA GLU A 61 13.34 -6.59 -14.22
C GLU A 61 12.38 -5.46 -14.61
N MET A 62 11.58 -4.97 -13.67
CA MET A 62 10.67 -3.85 -13.89
C MET A 62 11.41 -2.58 -14.33
N GLU A 63 12.52 -2.21 -13.67
CA GLU A 63 13.31 -1.03 -14.05
C GLU A 63 13.90 -1.17 -15.45
N LEU A 64 14.40 -2.36 -15.82
CA LEU A 64 14.91 -2.62 -17.17
C LEU A 64 13.83 -2.42 -18.25
N ILE A 65 12.63 -2.93 -18.00
CA ILE A 65 11.48 -2.76 -18.91
C ILE A 65 11.09 -1.29 -18.99
N LEU A 66 11.02 -0.60 -17.85
CA LEU A 66 10.67 0.82 -17.77
C LEU A 66 11.66 1.67 -18.58
N ASP A 67 12.96 1.44 -18.43
CA ASP A 67 13.99 2.17 -19.15
C ASP A 67 13.94 1.88 -20.66
N THR A 68 13.64 0.64 -21.05
CA THR A 68 13.38 0.29 -22.45
C THR A 68 12.22 1.10 -23.03
N TYR A 69 11.12 1.24 -22.28
CA TYR A 69 9.97 2.04 -22.73
C TYR A 69 10.27 3.54 -22.75
N LYS A 70 10.99 4.07 -21.76
CA LYS A 70 11.43 5.47 -21.77
C LYS A 70 12.28 5.77 -23.00
N ALA A 71 13.25 4.91 -23.30
CA ALA A 71 14.12 5.07 -24.47
C ALA A 71 13.32 5.06 -25.78
N ALA A 72 12.40 4.10 -25.93
CA ALA A 72 11.54 4.01 -27.11
C ALA A 72 10.63 5.25 -27.31
N LEU A 73 10.25 5.91 -26.22
CA LEU A 73 9.41 7.12 -26.22
C LEU A 73 10.19 8.43 -26.16
N GLY A 74 11.54 8.39 -26.11
CA GLY A 74 12.38 9.58 -26.00
C GLY A 74 12.27 10.31 -24.65
N LEU A 75 11.98 9.58 -23.56
CA LEU A 75 11.84 10.09 -22.19
C LEU A 75 13.15 9.94 -21.37
N GLY A 76 14.32 10.00 -22.02
CA GLY A 76 15.64 9.82 -21.42
C GLY A 76 16.48 11.10 -21.41
#